data_AF-A0A5E4UBI0-F1
#
_entry.id   AF-A0A5E4UBI0-F1
#
_cell.length_a   1.000
_cell.length_b   1.000
_cell.length_c   1.000
_cell.angle_alpha   90.00
_cell.angle_beta   90.00
_cell.angle_gamma   90.00
#
_symmetry.space_group_name_H-M   'P 1'
#
loop_
_entity.id
_entity.type
_entity.pdbx_description
1 polymer ?
#
loop_
_entity_poly.entity_id
_entity_poly.type
_entity_poly.pdbx_seq_one_letter_code
_entity_poly.pdbx_strand_id
1 'polypeptide(L)'
;MQLTTGLSEQLVGIATRMAAQMDRQSAASPSAFGALTAYLESSEPLERHVVDAHWARIQTAEATPTFRSFFVGSQNDPEMRQALFRLHLASFPKGLDYLKSQDNAKRLGDDAVRLLRALNAETREAMLQTAELADNGMIVMTLPGGGESPIRVVLHQEWMYTSDGGLSGQECCRLLLNKVEVERHGELTLLKRMQRLRLALSPSAPDPMALRVWYALSLGGRMTLCGDSPETTDEDKEDLGFALRGLATDAEMNALKYHCITWAEDAFRCAGRYSDVVEARQLMDEWRKQDGLPLRRWPAI
;
A
#
# COMPACT_ATOMS: atom_id res chain seq x y z
N MET A 1 50.59 19.75 8.69
CA MET A 1 49.49 19.47 9.65
C MET A 1 48.45 20.60 9.57
N GLN A 2 47.83 20.81 8.40
CA GLN A 2 46.98 21.98 8.09
C GLN A 2 45.77 21.64 7.17
N LEU A 3 45.34 20.38 7.12
CA LEU A 3 44.27 19.93 6.20
C LEU A 3 42.93 19.61 6.88
N THR A 4 42.81 19.76 8.20
CA THR A 4 41.62 19.36 8.96
C THR A 4 40.63 20.50 9.27
N THR A 5 41.00 21.76 9.09
CA THR A 5 40.13 22.90 9.42
C THR A 5 39.15 23.27 8.31
N GLY A 6 39.49 23.06 7.03
CA GLY A 6 38.63 23.45 5.90
C GLY A 6 37.36 22.60 5.71
N LEU A 7 37.40 21.31 6.05
CA LEU A 7 36.23 20.42 5.96
C LEU A 7 35.19 20.72 7.04
N SER A 8 35.62 21.17 8.22
CA SER A 8 34.73 21.56 9.32
C SER A 8 33.90 22.79 8.96
N GLU A 9 34.50 23.80 8.34
CA GLU A 9 33.81 25.04 7.98
C GLU A 9 32.83 24.84 6.80
N GLN A 10 33.15 23.95 5.86
CA GLN A 10 32.22 23.59 4.78
C GLN A 10 31.00 22.81 5.28
N LEU A 11 31.17 21.85 6.20
CA LEU A 11 30.05 21.11 6.79
C LEU A 11 29.15 21.99 7.66
N VAL A 12 29.75 22.91 8.44
CA VAL A 12 28.99 23.91 9.22
C VAL A 12 28.26 24.87 8.28
N GLY A 13 28.87 25.28 7.17
CA GLY A 13 28.26 26.16 6.18
C GLY A 13 27.10 25.54 5.38
N ILE A 14 27.09 24.21 5.20
CA ILE A 14 25.99 23.46 4.59
C ILE A 14 24.85 23.28 5.60
N ALA A 15 25.16 22.85 6.84
CA ALA A 15 24.17 22.70 7.90
C ALA A 15 23.45 24.03 8.22
N THR A 16 24.18 25.15 8.23
CA THR A 16 23.60 26.48 8.49
C THR A 16 22.73 26.97 7.33
N ARG A 17 23.08 26.63 6.08
CA ARG A 17 22.24 26.96 4.91
C ARG A 17 20.98 26.11 4.83
N MET A 18 21.07 24.83 5.20
CA MET A 18 19.90 23.97 5.34
C MET A 18 18.98 24.49 6.45
N ALA A 19 19.52 24.82 7.63
CA ALA A 19 18.74 25.41 8.73
C ALA A 19 18.06 26.75 8.35
N ALA A 20 18.76 27.63 7.64
CA ALA A 20 18.21 28.92 7.20
C ALA A 20 17.17 28.80 6.06
N GLN A 21 17.27 27.75 5.23
CA GLN A 21 16.24 27.40 4.25
C GLN A 21 15.05 26.70 4.91
N MET A 22 15.27 26.00 6.03
CA MET A 22 14.25 25.34 6.85
C MET A 22 13.40 26.32 7.67
N ASP A 23 13.96 27.45 8.13
CA ASP A 23 13.23 28.45 8.92
C ASP A 23 12.25 29.32 8.11
N ARG A 24 12.33 29.33 6.77
CA ARG A 24 11.46 30.15 5.92
C ARG A 24 10.18 29.45 5.44
N GLN A 25 10.02 28.15 5.71
CA GLN A 25 8.80 27.41 5.37
C GLN A 25 7.94 27.19 6.62
N SER A 26 6.88 28.02 6.74
CA SER A 26 5.77 27.90 7.69
C SER A 26 5.54 26.46 8.21
N ALA A 27 5.63 26.29 9.53
CA ALA A 27 5.57 25.03 10.28
C ALA A 27 4.17 24.39 10.37
N ALA A 28 3.36 24.51 9.32
CA ALA A 28 2.09 23.80 9.21
C ALA A 28 2.35 22.29 8.96
N SER A 29 1.63 21.40 9.63
CA SER A 29 1.80 19.94 9.50
C SER A 29 1.92 19.40 8.05
N PRO A 30 1.16 19.89 7.04
CA PRO A 30 1.35 19.45 5.65
C PRO A 30 2.73 19.81 5.07
N SER A 31 3.33 20.93 5.49
CA SER A 31 4.68 21.32 5.05
C SER A 31 5.78 20.42 5.63
N ALA A 32 5.56 19.86 6.83
CA ALA A 32 6.50 18.94 7.47
C ALA A 32 6.54 17.57 6.76
N PHE A 33 5.38 17.04 6.39
CA PHE A 33 5.30 15.84 5.55
C PHE A 33 5.82 16.10 4.14
N GLY A 34 5.56 17.28 3.55
CA GLY A 34 6.13 17.61 2.24
C GLY A 34 7.65 17.63 2.19
N ALA A 35 8.30 18.17 3.23
CA ALA A 35 9.76 18.10 3.34
C ALA A 35 10.26 16.64 3.45
N LEU A 36 9.53 15.77 4.15
CA LEU A 36 9.86 14.36 4.23
C LEU A 36 9.65 13.65 2.89
N THR A 37 8.56 13.92 2.18
CA THR A 37 8.31 13.42 0.81
C THR A 37 9.46 13.78 -0.12
N ALA A 38 9.86 15.05 -0.16
CA ALA A 38 10.98 15.49 -1.01
C ALA A 38 12.29 14.75 -0.67
N TYR A 39 12.55 14.51 0.61
CA TYR A 39 13.69 13.70 1.02
C TYR A 39 13.53 12.23 0.60
N LEU A 40 12.33 11.66 0.69
CA LEU A 40 12.02 10.29 0.30
C LEU A 40 12.08 10.06 -1.22
N GLU A 41 11.81 11.09 -2.01
CA GLU A 41 11.91 11.05 -3.47
C GLU A 41 13.32 11.37 -3.98
N SER A 42 14.16 11.98 -3.14
CA SER A 42 15.55 12.25 -3.50
C SER A 42 16.37 10.96 -3.73
N SER A 43 17.48 11.08 -4.47
CA SER A 43 18.44 9.99 -4.66
C SER A 43 19.32 9.71 -3.44
N GLU A 44 19.23 10.55 -2.39
CA GLU A 44 20.05 10.41 -1.20
C GLU A 44 19.66 9.15 -0.39
N PRO A 45 20.65 8.46 0.22
CA PRO A 45 20.37 7.36 1.13
C PRO A 45 19.62 7.84 2.37
N LEU A 46 18.80 6.96 2.96
CA LEU A 46 18.11 7.28 4.20
C LEU A 46 19.07 7.21 5.40
N GLU A 47 19.35 8.37 5.96
CA GLU A 47 20.18 8.52 7.14
C GLU A 47 19.32 8.70 8.39
N ARG A 48 19.58 7.88 9.41
CA ARG A 48 18.76 7.84 10.63
C ARG A 48 18.57 9.22 11.28
N HIS A 49 19.63 10.01 11.39
CA HIS A 49 19.53 11.31 12.04
C HIS A 49 18.69 12.33 11.25
N VAL A 50 18.64 12.21 9.91
CA VAL A 50 17.78 13.04 9.06
C VAL A 50 16.32 12.60 9.22
N VAL A 51 16.06 11.30 9.22
CA VAL A 51 14.73 10.73 9.48
C VAL A 51 14.22 11.14 10.87
N ASP A 52 15.07 11.08 11.90
CA ASP A 52 14.76 11.50 13.27
C ASP A 52 14.48 13.01 13.35
N ALA A 53 15.16 13.84 12.55
CA ALA A 53 14.90 15.28 12.46
C ALA A 53 13.52 15.58 11.82
N HIS A 54 13.17 14.89 10.73
CA HIS A 54 11.83 14.99 10.14
C HIS A 54 10.74 14.53 11.10
N TRP A 55 10.99 13.44 11.83
CA TRP A 55 10.10 12.96 12.87
C TRP A 55 9.87 14.03 13.95
N ALA A 56 10.94 14.61 14.50
CA ALA A 56 10.85 15.66 15.51
C ALA A 56 10.05 16.87 15.00
N ARG A 57 10.25 17.28 13.75
CA ARG A 57 9.49 18.36 13.11
C ARG A 57 8.01 18.04 13.00
N ILE A 58 7.64 16.82 12.60
CA ILE A 58 6.23 16.40 12.50
C ILE A 58 5.56 16.38 13.88
N GLN A 59 6.30 16.00 14.93
CA GLN A 59 5.79 16.01 16.29
C GLN A 59 5.47 17.40 16.82
N THR A 60 6.29 18.39 16.49
CA THR A 60 6.11 19.76 16.97
C THR A 60 5.27 20.64 16.06
N ALA A 61 5.05 20.24 14.80
CA ALA A 61 4.25 21.01 13.85
C ALA A 61 2.81 21.22 14.36
N GLU A 62 2.30 22.45 14.24
CA GLU A 62 0.91 22.71 14.56
C GLU A 62 0.02 22.02 13.52
N ALA A 63 -0.96 21.25 14.00
CA ALA A 63 -1.96 20.68 13.11
C ALA A 63 -2.84 21.80 12.58
N THR A 64 -2.85 21.95 11.26
CA THR A 64 -3.75 22.87 10.56
C THR A 64 -5.20 22.48 10.82
N PRO A 65 -6.15 23.43 10.71
CA PRO A 65 -7.58 23.13 10.79
C PRO A 65 -8.00 22.00 9.85
N THR A 66 -7.48 22.02 8.61
CA THR A 66 -7.71 20.96 7.60
C THR A 66 -7.21 19.60 8.06
N PHE A 67 -6.02 19.51 8.66
CA PHE A 67 -5.52 18.24 9.16
C PHE A 67 -6.38 17.70 10.31
N ARG A 68 -6.86 18.58 11.20
CA ARG A 68 -7.75 18.17 12.29
C ARG A 68 -9.11 17.69 11.77
N SER A 69 -9.61 18.29 10.69
CA SER A 69 -10.91 17.90 10.11
C SER A 69 -10.90 16.54 9.44
N PHE A 70 -9.76 15.84 9.34
CA PHE A 70 -9.70 14.46 8.84
C PHE A 70 -10.21 13.43 9.86
N PHE A 71 -10.18 13.78 11.14
CA PHE A 71 -10.41 12.84 12.22
C PHE A 71 -11.73 13.09 12.95
N VAL A 72 -12.28 12.04 13.55
CA VAL A 72 -13.39 12.13 14.48
C VAL A 72 -12.87 12.65 15.83
N GLY A 73 -13.31 13.84 16.25
CA GLY A 73 -12.91 14.43 17.53
C GLY A 73 -11.46 14.96 17.54
N SER A 74 -10.81 14.91 18.70
CA SER A 74 -9.45 15.44 18.92
C SER A 74 -8.35 14.39 18.76
N GLN A 75 -8.43 13.54 17.74
CA GLN A 75 -7.52 12.37 17.53
C GLN A 75 -6.15 12.74 16.92
N ASN A 76 -5.77 14.01 16.91
CA ASN A 76 -4.43 14.46 16.51
C ASN A 76 -3.50 14.49 17.74
N ASP A 77 -3.23 13.33 18.31
CA ASP A 77 -2.27 13.16 19.40
C ASP A 77 -0.87 12.78 18.86
N PRO A 78 0.18 12.79 19.71
CA PRO A 78 1.53 12.39 19.34
C PRO A 78 1.62 10.98 18.73
N GLU A 79 0.79 10.04 19.19
CA GLU A 79 0.78 8.65 18.71
C GLU A 79 0.20 8.55 17.30
N MET A 80 -0.88 9.27 17.00
CA MET A 80 -1.46 9.34 15.66
C MET A 80 -0.47 9.93 14.66
N ARG A 81 0.24 11.01 15.05
CA ARG A 81 1.31 11.58 14.22
C ARG A 81 2.45 10.59 14.00
N GLN A 82 2.76 9.76 15.00
CA GLN A 82 3.75 8.69 14.85
C GLN A 82 3.30 7.61 13.88
N ALA A 83 2.05 7.19 13.99
CA ALA A 83 1.44 6.23 13.09
C ALA A 83 1.49 6.75 11.65
N LEU A 84 1.04 7.99 11.43
CA LEU A 84 1.08 8.63 10.12
C LEU A 84 2.49 8.77 9.57
N PHE A 85 3.47 9.15 10.40
CA PHE A 85 4.86 9.20 9.98
C PHE A 85 5.36 7.85 9.46
N ARG A 86 5.10 6.76 10.19
CA ARG A 86 5.54 5.42 9.78
C ARG A 86 4.79 4.92 8.54
N LEU A 87 3.47 5.15 8.47
CA LEU A 87 2.66 4.78 7.30
C LEU A 87 3.07 5.55 6.05
N HIS A 88 3.41 6.82 6.21
CA HIS A 88 3.92 7.66 5.14
C HIS A 88 5.30 7.21 4.69
N LEU A 89 6.21 6.97 5.63
CA LEU A 89 7.54 6.44 5.32
C LEU A 89 7.46 5.09 4.58
N ALA A 90 6.57 4.20 5.02
CA ALA A 90 6.33 2.90 4.39
C ALA A 90 5.69 2.98 2.99
N SER A 91 5.12 4.12 2.60
CA SER A 91 4.55 4.32 1.26
C SER A 91 5.62 4.52 0.16
N PHE A 92 6.89 4.63 0.57
CA PHE A 92 8.05 4.72 -0.33
C PHE A 92 8.94 3.49 -0.15
N PRO A 93 9.48 2.88 -1.22
CA PRO A 93 10.31 1.67 -1.11
C PRO A 93 11.48 1.81 -0.11
N LYS A 94 12.29 2.88 -0.24
CA LYS A 94 13.43 3.09 0.66
C LYS A 94 13.01 3.33 2.10
N GLY A 95 11.86 3.98 2.32
CA GLY A 95 11.31 4.20 3.66
C GLY A 95 10.81 2.90 4.30
N LEU A 96 10.20 2.01 3.52
CA LEU A 96 9.83 0.67 3.99
C LEU A 96 11.06 -0.15 4.37
N ASP A 97 12.12 -0.14 3.55
CA ASP A 97 13.38 -0.83 3.85
C ASP A 97 14.03 -0.29 5.13
N TYR A 98 14.03 1.03 5.31
CA TYR A 98 14.47 1.66 6.55
C TYR A 98 13.67 1.14 7.74
N LEU A 99 12.34 1.12 7.67
CA LEU A 99 11.49 0.62 8.75
C LEU A 99 11.73 -0.86 9.09
N LYS A 100 11.99 -1.70 8.08
CA LYS A 100 12.38 -3.10 8.29
C LYS A 100 13.72 -3.21 9.01
N SER A 101 14.72 -2.43 8.60
CA SER A 101 16.05 -2.42 9.24
C SER A 101 16.01 -2.01 10.72
N GLN A 102 15.02 -1.20 11.09
CA GLN A 102 14.82 -0.73 12.47
C GLN A 102 13.81 -1.58 13.26
N ASP A 103 13.36 -2.72 12.72
CA ASP A 103 12.33 -3.60 13.32
C ASP A 103 11.02 -2.84 13.67
N ASN A 104 10.74 -1.77 12.90
CA ASN A 104 9.55 -0.94 13.07
C ASN A 104 8.44 -1.30 12.08
N ALA A 105 8.74 -2.06 11.01
CA ALA A 105 7.74 -2.50 10.04
C ALA A 105 6.59 -3.32 10.68
N LYS A 106 6.86 -4.05 11.77
CA LYS A 106 5.85 -4.80 12.52
C LYS A 106 4.75 -3.93 13.15
N ARG A 107 5.00 -2.63 13.33
CA ARG A 107 4.01 -1.68 13.89
C ARG A 107 3.03 -1.15 12.87
N LEU A 108 3.31 -1.34 11.57
CA LEU A 108 2.49 -0.77 10.50
C LEU A 108 1.04 -1.27 10.55
N GLY A 109 0.79 -2.50 11.00
CA GLY A 109 -0.57 -3.01 11.19
C GLY A 109 -1.35 -2.23 12.24
N ASP A 110 -0.79 -2.07 13.44
CA ASP A 110 -1.41 -1.32 14.53
C ASP A 110 -1.62 0.16 14.17
N ASP A 111 -0.63 0.75 13.50
CA ASP A 111 -0.69 2.14 13.00
C ASP A 111 -1.82 2.31 11.98
N ALA A 112 -1.93 1.36 11.05
CA ALA A 112 -2.95 1.38 10.01
C ALA A 112 -4.36 1.27 10.64
N VAL A 113 -4.57 0.35 11.58
CA VAL A 113 -5.86 0.21 12.28
C VAL A 113 -6.20 1.45 13.09
N ARG A 114 -5.22 2.03 13.78
CA ARG A 114 -5.38 3.28 14.52
C ARG A 114 -5.86 4.41 13.61
N LEU A 115 -5.18 4.59 12.47
CA LEU A 115 -5.58 5.61 11.50
C LEU A 115 -7.01 5.37 11.02
N LEU A 116 -7.33 4.15 10.58
CA LEU A 116 -8.64 3.79 10.03
C LEU A 116 -9.80 4.12 10.99
N ARG A 117 -9.60 3.85 12.29
CA ARG A 117 -10.59 4.14 13.34
C ARG A 117 -10.74 5.63 13.65
N ALA A 118 -9.69 6.41 13.42
CA ALA A 118 -9.71 7.84 13.70
C ALA A 118 -10.31 8.66 12.55
N LEU A 119 -10.26 8.17 11.31
CA LEU A 119 -10.80 8.87 10.14
C LEU A 119 -12.31 9.06 10.25
N ASN A 120 -12.78 10.24 9.86
CA ASN A 120 -14.21 10.41 9.58
C ASN A 120 -14.59 9.79 8.22
N ALA A 121 -15.89 9.58 8.01
CA ALA A 121 -16.42 8.91 6.84
C ALA A 121 -16.06 9.63 5.51
N GLU A 122 -16.13 10.96 5.49
CA GLU A 122 -15.81 11.75 4.30
C GLU A 122 -14.33 11.61 3.90
N THR A 123 -13.43 11.72 4.87
CA THR A 123 -11.99 11.59 4.65
C THR A 123 -11.63 10.17 4.23
N ARG A 124 -12.22 9.16 4.87
CA ARG A 124 -12.04 7.75 4.48
C ARG A 124 -12.45 7.52 3.04
N GLU A 125 -13.63 7.98 2.63
CA GLU A 125 -14.10 7.83 1.25
C GLU A 125 -13.15 8.54 0.26
N ALA A 126 -12.77 9.78 0.57
CA ALA A 126 -11.82 10.53 -0.26
C ALA A 126 -10.47 9.82 -0.39
N MET A 127 -9.94 9.25 0.69
CA MET A 127 -8.70 8.46 0.66
C MET A 127 -8.81 7.25 -0.26
N LEU A 128 -9.91 6.48 -0.16
CA LEU A 128 -10.11 5.28 -0.98
C LEU A 128 -10.16 5.59 -2.48
N GLN A 129 -10.60 6.79 -2.86
CA GLN A 129 -10.63 7.25 -4.25
C GLN A 129 -9.25 7.59 -4.82
N THR A 130 -8.26 7.82 -3.96
CA THR A 130 -6.87 8.17 -4.34
C THR A 130 -5.95 6.95 -4.42
N ALA A 131 -6.49 5.73 -4.40
CA ALA A 131 -5.70 4.51 -4.35
C ALA A 131 -4.84 4.33 -5.61
N GLU A 132 -3.54 4.22 -5.39
CA GLU A 132 -2.55 4.03 -6.44
C GLU A 132 -1.59 2.89 -6.08
N LEU A 133 -0.81 2.47 -7.08
CA LEU A 133 0.13 1.37 -6.96
C LEU A 133 1.55 1.93 -7.02
N ALA A 134 2.33 1.75 -5.94
CA ALA A 134 3.74 2.08 -5.92
C ALA A 134 4.58 1.02 -6.66
N ASP A 135 5.83 1.36 -7.02
CA ASP A 135 6.73 0.51 -7.81
C ASP A 135 7.05 -0.85 -7.17
N ASN A 136 6.94 -0.95 -5.84
CA ASN A 136 7.14 -2.20 -5.09
C ASN A 136 5.84 -3.03 -4.92
N GLY A 137 4.74 -2.59 -5.53
CA GLY A 137 3.44 -3.26 -5.50
C GLY A 137 2.56 -2.90 -4.30
N MET A 138 3.02 -2.01 -3.42
CA MET A 138 2.19 -1.51 -2.32
C MET A 138 1.06 -0.64 -2.86
N ILE A 139 -0.14 -0.83 -2.31
CA ILE A 139 -1.26 0.08 -2.55
C ILE A 139 -1.10 1.26 -1.60
N VAL A 140 -1.07 2.47 -2.15
CA VAL A 140 -0.91 3.72 -1.40
C VAL A 140 -2.15 4.57 -1.63
N MET A 141 -2.63 5.19 -0.56
CA MET A 141 -3.71 6.18 -0.60
C MET A 141 -3.19 7.49 -0.04
N THR A 142 -3.91 8.56 -0.31
CA THR A 142 -3.48 9.91 0.03
C THR A 142 -4.54 10.57 0.90
N LEU A 143 -4.15 11.10 2.06
CA LEU A 143 -5.04 11.95 2.85
C LEU A 143 -5.41 13.20 2.03
N PRO A 144 -6.71 13.55 1.93
CA PRO A 144 -7.16 14.71 1.17
C PRO A 144 -6.56 16.00 1.77
N GLY A 145 -6.52 17.10 1.01
CA GLY A 145 -6.18 18.42 1.56
C GLY A 145 -4.71 18.68 1.91
N GLY A 146 -3.77 17.87 1.39
CA GLY A 146 -2.33 17.98 1.64
C GLY A 146 -1.55 19.06 0.87
N GLY A 147 -2.21 19.89 0.06
CA GLY A 147 -1.52 20.86 -0.79
C GLY A 147 -0.56 20.19 -1.78
N GLU A 148 0.59 20.81 -2.07
CA GLU A 148 1.59 20.32 -3.02
C GLU A 148 2.29 19.01 -2.62
N SER A 149 2.14 18.54 -1.38
CA SER A 149 2.78 17.29 -0.93
C SER A 149 1.91 16.56 0.07
N PRO A 150 1.04 15.67 -0.42
CA PRO A 150 0.02 15.11 0.43
C PRO A 150 0.54 13.92 1.24
N ILE A 151 -0.11 13.66 2.38
CA ILE A 151 0.30 12.59 3.29
C ILE A 151 -0.16 11.26 2.68
N ARG A 152 0.81 10.54 2.14
CA ARG A 152 0.66 9.17 1.64
C ARG A 152 0.53 8.19 2.80
N VAL A 153 -0.29 7.17 2.61
CA VAL A 153 -0.61 6.13 3.59
C VAL A 153 -0.61 4.80 2.87
N VAL A 154 0.24 3.88 3.31
CA VAL A 154 0.25 2.53 2.77
C VAL A 154 -0.95 1.73 3.28
N LEU A 155 -1.65 1.03 2.38
CA LEU A 155 -2.70 0.09 2.76
C LEU A 155 -2.05 -1.12 3.44
N HIS A 156 -2.65 -1.59 4.53
CA HIS A 156 -2.15 -2.74 5.29
C HIS A 156 -3.25 -3.80 5.45
N GLN A 157 -2.88 -5.08 5.49
CA GLN A 157 -3.83 -6.21 5.56
C GLN A 157 -4.78 -6.15 6.76
N GLU A 158 -4.34 -5.52 7.87
CA GLU A 158 -5.16 -5.38 9.08
C GLU A 158 -6.43 -4.55 8.83
N TRP A 159 -6.47 -3.72 7.78
CA TRP A 159 -7.69 -3.01 7.38
C TRP A 159 -8.81 -3.97 6.97
N MET A 160 -8.51 -5.21 6.59
CA MET A 160 -9.48 -6.18 6.11
C MET A 160 -9.96 -7.15 7.20
N TYR A 161 -9.24 -7.24 8.33
CA TYR A 161 -9.52 -8.21 9.39
C TYR A 161 -10.16 -7.59 10.64
N THR A 162 -10.25 -6.26 10.73
CA THR A 162 -10.87 -5.61 11.90
C THR A 162 -12.38 -5.72 11.86
N SER A 163 -12.94 -6.42 12.86
CA SER A 163 -14.40 -6.51 13.08
C SER A 163 -15.05 -5.16 13.38
N ASP A 164 -14.26 -4.17 13.80
CA ASP A 164 -14.69 -2.81 14.10
C ASP A 164 -13.95 -1.82 13.19
N GLY A 165 -14.69 -1.22 12.26
CA GLY A 165 -14.21 -0.18 11.36
C GLY A 165 -13.32 -0.65 10.21
N GLY A 166 -13.16 -1.96 9.96
CA GLY A 166 -12.44 -2.47 8.78
C GLY A 166 -13.08 -2.10 7.44
N LEU A 167 -12.38 -2.39 6.35
CA LEU A 167 -12.92 -2.27 5.01
C LEU A 167 -14.01 -3.31 4.79
N SER A 168 -15.18 -2.84 4.38
CA SER A 168 -16.27 -3.69 3.92
C SER A 168 -15.93 -4.37 2.60
N GLY A 169 -16.64 -5.45 2.27
CA GLY A 169 -16.46 -6.10 0.97
C GLY A 169 -16.77 -5.18 -0.21
N GLN A 170 -17.68 -4.22 -0.04
CA GLN A 170 -17.97 -3.20 -1.05
C GLN A 170 -16.82 -2.20 -1.21
N GLU A 171 -16.19 -1.74 -0.13
CA GLU A 171 -14.99 -0.88 -0.21
C GLU A 171 -13.81 -1.64 -0.83
N CYS A 172 -13.60 -2.90 -0.45
CA CYS A 172 -12.57 -3.74 -1.07
C CYS A 172 -12.79 -3.90 -2.58
N CYS A 173 -14.04 -4.17 -2.99
CA CYS A 173 -14.43 -4.24 -4.41
C CYS A 173 -14.15 -2.90 -5.12
N ARG A 174 -14.62 -1.78 -4.56
CA ARG A 174 -14.42 -0.44 -5.14
C ARG A 174 -12.95 -0.10 -5.28
N LEU A 175 -12.11 -0.46 -4.31
CA LEU A 175 -10.66 -0.31 -4.40
C LEU A 175 -10.08 -1.13 -5.55
N LEU A 176 -10.42 -2.42 -5.66
CA LEU A 176 -9.91 -3.28 -6.73
C LEU A 176 -10.27 -2.76 -8.13
N LEU A 177 -11.46 -2.17 -8.26
CA LEU A 177 -11.98 -1.57 -9.49
C LEU A 177 -11.63 -0.10 -9.65
N ASN A 178 -10.91 0.50 -8.69
CA ASN A 178 -10.58 1.91 -8.73
C ASN A 178 -9.72 2.21 -9.97
N LYS A 179 -10.28 3.07 -10.82
CA LYS A 179 -9.65 3.58 -12.03
C LYS A 179 -9.00 4.92 -11.67
N VAL A 180 -7.70 5.00 -11.88
CA VAL A 180 -6.97 6.27 -11.87
C VAL A 180 -6.40 6.44 -13.26
N GLU A 181 -6.56 7.63 -13.83
CA GLU A 181 -5.93 7.98 -15.09
C GLU A 181 -4.41 7.96 -14.88
N VAL A 182 -3.73 7.02 -15.53
CA VAL A 182 -2.26 7.01 -15.58
C VAL A 182 -1.88 7.39 -17.01
N GLU A 183 -1.13 8.49 -17.15
CA GLU A 183 -0.77 9.15 -18.42
C GLU A 183 -0.28 8.19 -19.53
N ARG A 184 0.28 7.02 -19.17
CA ARG A 184 0.84 6.04 -20.11
C ARG A 184 -0.07 4.86 -20.46
N HIS A 185 -1.16 4.65 -19.75
CA HIS A 185 -1.89 3.37 -19.79
C HIS A 185 -3.41 3.47 -19.93
N GLY A 186 -3.95 4.69 -19.97
CA GLY A 186 -5.39 4.92 -19.91
C GLY A 186 -5.95 4.59 -18.51
N GLU A 187 -7.26 4.70 -18.36
CA GLU A 187 -7.94 4.33 -17.12
C GLU A 187 -7.89 2.81 -16.91
N LEU A 188 -6.99 2.35 -16.04
CA LEU A 188 -6.90 0.96 -15.62
C LEU A 188 -7.35 0.79 -14.17
N THR A 189 -8.06 -0.31 -13.92
CA THR A 189 -8.37 -0.77 -12.57
C THR A 189 -7.08 -1.11 -11.80
N LEU A 190 -7.14 -1.11 -10.47
CA LEU A 190 -6.02 -1.56 -9.65
C LEU A 190 -5.61 -3.01 -9.95
N LEU A 191 -6.59 -3.89 -10.25
CA LEU A 191 -6.32 -5.28 -10.67
C LEU A 191 -5.42 -5.37 -11.91
N LYS A 192 -5.75 -4.65 -12.99
CA LYS A 192 -4.94 -4.64 -14.22
C LYS A 192 -3.56 -4.04 -13.99
N ARG A 193 -3.48 -2.98 -13.19
CA ARG A 193 -2.20 -2.34 -12.82
C ARG A 193 -1.28 -3.33 -12.09
N MET A 194 -1.82 -4.10 -11.15
CA MET A 194 -1.05 -5.13 -10.43
C MET A 194 -0.52 -6.21 -11.35
N GLN A 195 -1.35 -6.73 -12.26
CA GLN A 195 -0.89 -7.74 -13.22
C GLN A 195 0.27 -7.22 -14.09
N ARG A 196 0.15 -6.00 -14.61
CA ARG A 196 1.23 -5.37 -15.39
C ARG A 196 2.49 -5.16 -14.58
N LEU A 197 2.37 -4.68 -13.34
CA LEU A 197 3.51 -4.48 -12.46
C LEU A 197 4.23 -5.81 -12.21
N ARG A 198 3.51 -6.89 -11.91
CA ARG A 198 4.11 -8.21 -11.71
C ARG A 198 4.88 -8.70 -12.94
N LEU A 199 4.34 -8.50 -14.14
CA LEU A 199 5.04 -8.84 -15.37
C LEU A 199 6.32 -8.01 -15.54
N ALA A 200 6.28 -6.73 -15.19
CA ALA A 200 7.43 -5.83 -15.27
C ALA A 200 8.49 -6.13 -14.21
N LEU A 201 8.10 -6.59 -13.02
CA LEU A 201 9.03 -6.95 -11.96
C LEU A 201 9.73 -8.28 -12.21
N SER A 202 9.13 -9.21 -12.97
CA SER A 202 9.70 -10.54 -13.23
C SER A 202 11.15 -10.47 -13.74
N PRO A 203 12.13 -11.13 -13.07
CA PRO A 203 11.96 -12.19 -12.08
C PRO A 203 11.86 -11.73 -10.61
N SER A 204 11.99 -10.45 -10.33
CA SER A 204 11.81 -9.89 -8.98
C SER A 204 10.35 -10.03 -8.52
N ALA A 205 10.16 -10.38 -7.25
CA ALA A 205 8.84 -10.43 -6.63
C ALA A 205 8.44 -9.04 -6.09
N PRO A 206 7.14 -8.71 -6.05
CA PRO A 206 6.63 -7.61 -5.23
C PRO A 206 7.02 -7.79 -3.76
N ASP A 207 6.92 -6.71 -2.98
CA ASP A 207 7.18 -6.80 -1.54
C ASP A 207 6.27 -7.85 -0.86
N PRO A 208 6.77 -8.70 0.07
CA PRO A 208 5.92 -9.67 0.76
C PRO A 208 4.72 -9.04 1.48
N MET A 209 4.86 -7.81 1.98
CA MET A 209 3.76 -7.05 2.57
C MET A 209 2.72 -6.68 1.52
N ALA A 210 3.14 -6.30 0.31
CA ALA A 210 2.24 -6.03 -0.81
C ALA A 210 1.43 -7.27 -1.16
N LEU A 211 2.07 -8.44 -1.29
CA LEU A 211 1.40 -9.70 -1.63
C LEU A 211 0.30 -10.05 -0.62
N ARG A 212 0.56 -9.85 0.68
CA ARG A 212 -0.42 -10.08 1.75
C ARG A 212 -1.59 -9.09 1.67
N VAL A 213 -1.32 -7.82 1.39
CA VAL A 213 -2.36 -6.80 1.18
C VAL A 213 -3.24 -7.15 0.00
N TRP A 214 -2.64 -7.54 -1.14
CA TRP A 214 -3.37 -7.97 -2.33
C TRP A 214 -4.24 -9.19 -2.06
N TYR A 215 -3.71 -10.20 -1.36
CA TYR A 215 -4.48 -11.37 -0.96
C TYR A 215 -5.68 -10.98 -0.09
N ALA A 216 -5.47 -10.19 0.96
CA ALA A 216 -6.52 -9.76 1.88
C ALA A 216 -7.58 -8.91 1.16
N LEU A 217 -7.16 -8.00 0.29
CA LEU A 217 -8.05 -7.14 -0.49
C LEU A 217 -8.89 -7.96 -1.48
N SER A 218 -8.26 -8.86 -2.23
CA SER A 218 -8.95 -9.77 -3.16
C SER A 218 -9.96 -10.65 -2.43
N LEU A 219 -9.60 -11.19 -1.26
CA LEU A 219 -10.52 -11.97 -0.44
C LEU A 219 -11.72 -11.13 0.04
N GLY A 220 -11.46 -9.94 0.58
CA GLY A 220 -12.49 -9.03 1.07
C GLY A 220 -13.47 -8.60 -0.04
N GLY A 221 -12.95 -8.33 -1.24
CA GLY A 221 -13.75 -7.90 -2.39
C GLY A 221 -14.46 -9.02 -3.16
N ARG A 222 -14.01 -10.28 -3.04
CA ARG A 222 -14.45 -11.37 -3.94
C ARG A 222 -15.96 -11.57 -3.96
N MET A 223 -16.62 -11.55 -2.80
CA MET A 223 -18.04 -11.86 -2.70
C MET A 223 -18.88 -10.81 -3.43
N THR A 224 -18.44 -9.56 -3.41
CA THR A 224 -19.06 -8.45 -4.12
C THR A 224 -18.71 -8.47 -5.61
N LEU A 225 -17.46 -8.79 -5.96
CA LEU A 225 -16.98 -8.86 -7.35
C LEU A 225 -17.59 -10.02 -8.15
N CYS A 226 -17.68 -11.19 -7.54
CA CYS A 226 -18.16 -12.41 -8.17
C CYS A 226 -19.68 -12.63 -7.95
N GLY A 227 -20.34 -11.76 -7.19
CA GLY A 227 -21.79 -11.75 -7.05
C GLY A 227 -22.47 -11.09 -8.25
N ASP A 228 -23.80 -11.00 -8.20
CA ASP A 228 -24.63 -10.41 -9.27
C ASP A 228 -24.65 -8.87 -9.23
N SER A 229 -23.51 -8.24 -8.90
CA SER A 229 -23.43 -6.78 -8.87
C SER A 229 -23.50 -6.21 -10.29
N PRO A 230 -24.40 -5.24 -10.58
CA PRO A 230 -24.50 -4.64 -11.90
C PRO A 230 -23.28 -3.76 -12.25
N GLU A 231 -22.47 -3.39 -11.26
CA GLU A 231 -21.28 -2.55 -11.42
C GLU A 231 -20.04 -3.35 -11.84
N THR A 232 -20.11 -4.69 -11.82
CA THR A 232 -18.96 -5.57 -12.05
C THR A 232 -19.09 -6.28 -13.39
N THR A 233 -18.06 -6.18 -14.23
CA THR A 233 -18.04 -6.83 -15.54
C THR A 233 -17.41 -8.23 -15.47
N ASP A 234 -17.62 -9.05 -16.51
CA ASP A 234 -16.93 -10.34 -16.62
C ASP A 234 -15.41 -10.17 -16.76
N GLU A 235 -14.96 -9.06 -17.37
CA GLU A 235 -13.54 -8.70 -17.44
C GLU A 235 -12.95 -8.42 -16.05
N ASP A 236 -13.68 -7.74 -15.17
CA ASP A 236 -13.23 -7.49 -13.79
C ASP A 236 -13.06 -8.80 -12.99
N LYS A 237 -13.96 -9.75 -13.20
CA LYS A 237 -13.91 -11.09 -12.59
C LYS A 237 -12.74 -11.90 -13.15
N GLU A 238 -12.51 -11.84 -14.46
CA GLU A 238 -11.34 -12.45 -15.12
C GLU A 238 -10.03 -11.85 -14.57
N ASP A 239 -9.96 -10.53 -14.41
CA ASP A 239 -8.81 -9.84 -13.85
C ASP A 239 -8.52 -10.23 -12.40
N LEU A 240 -9.56 -10.39 -11.58
CA LEU A 240 -9.45 -10.93 -10.23
C LEU A 240 -8.88 -12.36 -10.27
N GLY A 241 -9.37 -13.20 -11.18
CA GLY A 241 -8.88 -14.55 -11.39
C GLY A 241 -7.39 -14.58 -11.72
N PHE A 242 -6.93 -13.75 -12.65
CA PHE A 242 -5.52 -13.65 -12.98
C PHE A 242 -4.66 -13.10 -11.85
N ALA A 243 -5.15 -12.10 -11.10
CA ALA A 243 -4.45 -11.57 -9.93
C ALA A 243 -4.25 -12.65 -8.86
N LEU A 244 -5.30 -13.39 -8.51
CA LEU A 244 -5.25 -14.48 -7.53
C LEU A 244 -4.36 -15.64 -7.99
N ARG A 245 -4.46 -16.04 -9.27
CA ARG A 245 -3.58 -17.05 -9.86
C ARG A 245 -2.12 -16.60 -9.81
N GLY A 246 -1.85 -15.33 -10.12
CA GLY A 246 -0.52 -14.74 -9.98
C GLY A 246 -0.01 -14.81 -8.54
N LEU A 247 -0.84 -14.45 -7.54
CA LEU A 247 -0.46 -14.58 -6.14
C LEU A 247 -0.09 -16.04 -5.78
N ALA A 248 -0.78 -17.03 -6.35
CA ALA A 248 -0.50 -18.44 -6.10
C ALA A 248 0.85 -18.95 -6.63
N THR A 249 1.47 -18.26 -7.58
CA THR A 249 2.80 -18.64 -8.10
C THR A 249 3.96 -18.06 -7.29
N ASP A 250 3.66 -17.16 -6.35
CA ASP A 250 4.67 -16.53 -5.51
C ASP A 250 5.05 -17.42 -4.32
N ALA A 251 6.35 -17.58 -4.07
CA ALA A 251 6.85 -18.44 -2.99
C ALA A 251 6.43 -17.93 -1.59
N GLU A 252 6.33 -16.62 -1.42
CA GLU A 252 5.88 -16.00 -0.15
C GLU A 252 4.41 -16.33 0.16
N MET A 253 3.65 -16.74 -0.85
CA MET A 253 2.23 -17.08 -0.75
C MET A 253 1.97 -18.58 -0.66
N ASN A 254 3.00 -19.42 -0.51
CA ASN A 254 2.86 -20.89 -0.48
C ASN A 254 1.82 -21.39 0.55
N ALA A 255 1.81 -20.81 1.75
CA ALA A 255 0.83 -21.17 2.79
C ALA A 255 -0.63 -20.85 2.41
N LEU A 256 -0.83 -19.92 1.48
CA LEU A 256 -2.14 -19.44 1.01
C LEU A 256 -2.46 -19.89 -0.41
N LYS A 257 -1.55 -20.64 -1.05
CA LYS A 257 -1.62 -21.06 -2.45
C LYS A 257 -2.93 -21.79 -2.78
N TYR A 258 -3.35 -22.69 -1.90
CA TYR A 258 -4.64 -23.39 -2.05
C TYR A 258 -5.83 -22.42 -2.16
N HIS A 259 -5.88 -21.39 -1.31
CA HIS A 259 -6.94 -20.39 -1.32
C HIS A 259 -6.87 -19.54 -2.59
N CYS A 260 -5.68 -19.04 -2.93
CA CYS A 260 -5.48 -18.23 -4.13
C CYS A 260 -5.97 -18.96 -5.39
N ILE A 261 -5.58 -20.23 -5.58
CA ILE A 261 -5.99 -20.99 -6.77
C ILE A 261 -7.50 -21.28 -6.76
N THR A 262 -8.05 -21.67 -5.60
CA THR A 262 -9.49 -21.96 -5.49
C THR A 262 -10.34 -20.74 -5.81
N TRP A 263 -9.92 -19.55 -5.35
CA TRP A 263 -10.64 -18.31 -5.62
C TRP A 263 -10.39 -17.78 -7.03
N ALA A 264 -9.22 -18.03 -7.61
CA ALA A 264 -8.99 -17.76 -9.02
C ALA A 264 -9.94 -18.58 -9.90
N GLU A 265 -10.10 -19.87 -9.61
CA GLU A 265 -11.06 -20.75 -10.30
C GLU A 265 -12.50 -20.22 -10.21
N ASP A 266 -12.92 -19.81 -9.02
CA ASP A 266 -14.25 -19.23 -8.76
C ASP A 266 -14.48 -17.96 -9.60
N ALA A 267 -13.50 -17.05 -9.58
CA ALA A 267 -13.56 -15.81 -10.35
C ALA A 267 -13.63 -16.07 -11.86
N PHE A 268 -12.81 -16.98 -12.40
CA PHE A 268 -12.87 -17.38 -13.81
C PHE A 268 -14.21 -18.02 -14.17
N ARG A 269 -14.79 -18.84 -13.29
CA ARG A 269 -16.11 -19.43 -13.52
C ARG A 269 -17.20 -18.36 -13.57
N CYS A 270 -17.18 -17.41 -12.64
CA CYS A 270 -18.11 -16.28 -12.64
C CYS A 270 -17.96 -15.38 -13.87
N ALA A 271 -16.79 -15.37 -14.51
CA ALA A 271 -16.51 -14.70 -15.79
C ALA A 271 -16.83 -15.56 -17.04
N GLY A 272 -17.25 -16.82 -16.88
CA GLY A 272 -17.47 -17.75 -18.00
C GLY A 272 -16.18 -18.24 -18.70
N ARG A 273 -15.02 -18.10 -18.05
CA ARG A 273 -13.67 -18.38 -18.58
C ARG A 273 -13.22 -19.81 -18.30
N TYR A 274 -13.86 -20.80 -18.93
CA TYR A 274 -13.65 -22.21 -18.61
C TYR A 274 -12.25 -22.76 -18.97
N SER A 275 -11.55 -22.19 -19.95
CA SER A 275 -10.15 -22.52 -20.22
C SER A 275 -9.26 -22.17 -19.02
N ASP A 276 -9.47 -20.98 -18.46
CA ASP A 276 -8.69 -20.46 -17.33
C ASP A 276 -9.00 -21.22 -16.03
N VAL A 277 -10.24 -21.74 -15.88
CA VAL A 277 -10.61 -22.71 -14.83
C VAL A 277 -9.78 -23.99 -14.93
N VAL A 278 -9.60 -24.55 -16.13
CA VAL A 278 -8.79 -25.75 -16.34
C VAL A 278 -7.33 -25.49 -15.96
N GLU A 279 -6.76 -24.37 -16.38
CA GLU A 279 -5.39 -23.98 -16.03
C GLU A 279 -5.20 -23.81 -14.52
N ALA A 280 -6.15 -23.17 -13.83
CA ALA A 280 -6.10 -23.03 -12.38
C ALA A 280 -6.11 -24.41 -11.68
N ARG A 281 -6.94 -25.35 -12.14
CA ARG A 281 -6.99 -26.72 -11.60
C ARG A 281 -5.70 -27.49 -11.86
N GLN A 282 -5.10 -27.35 -13.05
CA GLN A 282 -3.80 -27.95 -13.36
C GLN A 282 -2.72 -27.44 -12.40
N LEU A 283 -2.65 -26.13 -12.18
CA LEU A 283 -1.71 -25.53 -11.24
C LEU A 283 -1.88 -26.09 -9.80
N MET A 284 -3.13 -26.31 -9.37
CA MET A 284 -3.43 -26.95 -8.07
C MET A 284 -2.91 -28.40 -8.03
N ASP A 285 -3.19 -29.18 -9.06
CA ASP A 285 -2.80 -30.60 -9.11
C ASP A 285 -1.27 -30.76 -9.17
N GLU A 286 -0.57 -29.90 -9.90
CA GLU A 286 0.89 -29.83 -9.93
C GLU A 286 1.48 -29.54 -8.55
N TRP A 287 0.96 -28.51 -7.87
CA TRP A 287 1.39 -28.16 -6.53
C TRP A 287 1.13 -29.30 -5.52
N ARG A 288 -0.07 -29.89 -5.55
CA ARG A 288 -0.39 -31.03 -4.67
C ARG A 288 0.53 -32.21 -4.91
N LYS A 289 0.87 -32.50 -6.16
CA LYS A 289 1.83 -33.55 -6.52
C LYS A 289 3.23 -33.25 -5.98
N GLN A 290 3.69 -32.00 -6.05
CA GLN A 290 4.98 -31.57 -5.50
C GLN A 290 5.04 -31.77 -3.97
N ASP A 291 3.93 -31.50 -3.27
CA ASP A 291 3.83 -31.62 -1.81
C ASP A 291 3.41 -33.03 -1.34
N GLY A 292 3.31 -34.01 -2.25
CA GLY A 292 2.89 -35.38 -1.92
C GLY A 292 1.43 -35.50 -1.43
N LEU A 293 0.59 -34.51 -1.74
CA LEU A 293 -0.82 -34.47 -1.38
C LEU A 293 -1.66 -35.24 -2.44
N PRO A 294 -2.75 -35.90 -2.03
CA PRO A 294 -3.60 -36.64 -2.97
C PRO A 294 -4.26 -35.68 -3.98
N LEU A 295 -4.35 -36.08 -5.25
CA LEU A 295 -5.01 -35.27 -6.28
C LEU A 295 -6.49 -35.01 -5.95
N ARG A 296 -6.98 -33.82 -6.31
CA ARG A 296 -8.38 -33.46 -6.09
C ARG A 296 -9.23 -34.01 -7.24
N ARG A 297 -10.39 -34.56 -6.92
CA ARG A 297 -11.41 -34.84 -7.95
C ARG A 297 -12.17 -33.55 -8.22
N TRP A 298 -12.04 -33.06 -9.44
CA TRP A 298 -12.72 -31.87 -9.89
C TRP A 298 -14.11 -32.21 -10.47
N PRO A 299 -15.16 -31.41 -10.21
CA PRO A 299 -16.42 -31.57 -10.90
C PRO A 299 -16.26 -31.28 -12.39
N ALA A 300 -17.07 -31.93 -13.23
CA ALA A 300 -17.12 -31.62 -14.66
C ALA A 300 -17.43 -30.13 -14.87
N ILE A 301 -16.76 -29.53 -15.85
CA ILE A 301 -16.95 -28.14 -16.28
C ILE A 301 -17.91 -28.15 -17.46
#